data_AF-A0AA42Q4H1-F1
#
_entry.id   AF-A0AA42Q4H1-F1
#
_cell.length_a   1.000
_cell.length_b   1.000
_cell.length_c   1.000
_cell.angle_alpha   90.00
_cell.angle_beta   90.00
_cell.angle_gamma   90.00
#
_symmetry.space_group_name_H-M   'P 1'
#
loop_
_entity.id
_entity.type
_entity.pdbx_description
1 polymer ?
#
loop_
_entity_poly.entity_id
_entity_poly.type
_entity_poly.pdbx_seq_one_letter_code
_entity_poly.pdbx_strand_id
1 'polypeptide(L)'
;MEDWQVPAGAWALQGSYIDAINDIAAAAGGYVQPHNTDQMLRILPKYPTAPWHWGDVVPDFEIPSAVAEVEGTEFLDKPEYNRVFVGGMSAGVFGPITRAGTAGDLIAPQVTHPLITDSSVHRQRGLAELADTGRQARVSLSMQVLPETGVILPGQFVRYVGPETVTGIVRSTSINWTAPKLRQTLEVETHA
;
A
#
# COMPACT_ATOMS: atom_id res chain seq x y z
N MET A 1 -0.56 9.85 -6.01
CA MET A 1 -0.11 10.46 -4.74
C MET A 1 -0.20 11.96 -4.93
N GLU A 2 -0.74 12.69 -3.96
CA GLU A 2 -0.85 14.15 -4.02
C GLU A 2 0.51 14.75 -3.65
N ASP A 3 0.96 15.75 -4.41
CA ASP A 3 2.20 16.47 -4.13
C ASP A 3 2.01 17.48 -3.00
N TRP A 4 3.12 17.96 -2.45
CA TRP A 4 3.13 18.97 -1.41
C TRP A 4 4.40 19.79 -1.43
N GLN A 5 4.32 21.00 -0.86
CA GLN A 5 5.46 21.92 -0.81
C GLN A 5 6.35 21.60 0.39
N VAL A 6 7.66 21.56 0.15
CA VAL A 6 8.69 21.35 1.18
C VAL A 6 9.48 22.65 1.34
N PRO A 7 9.33 23.38 2.46
CA PRO A 7 10.08 24.59 2.72
C PRO A 7 11.59 24.35 2.78
N ALA A 8 12.37 25.38 2.43
CA ALA A 8 13.82 25.33 2.56
C ALA A 8 14.23 24.99 4.00
N GLY A 9 15.15 24.03 4.15
CA GLY A 9 15.65 23.58 5.45
C GLY A 9 14.69 22.67 6.24
N ALA A 10 13.51 22.32 5.72
CA ALA A 10 12.57 21.44 6.41
C ALA A 10 13.05 19.97 6.49
N TRP A 11 13.88 19.55 5.54
CA TRP A 11 14.36 18.18 5.45
C TRP A 11 15.81 18.12 4.97
N ALA A 12 16.57 17.24 5.60
CA ALA A 12 17.92 16.88 5.23
C ALA A 12 18.10 15.39 5.51
N LEU A 13 18.76 14.69 4.58
CA LEU A 13 19.06 13.28 4.72
C LEU A 13 20.51 13.03 4.30
N GLN A 14 21.19 12.17 5.05
CA GLN A 14 22.51 11.66 4.71
C GLN A 14 22.37 10.19 4.31
N GLY A 15 22.76 9.87 3.08
CA GLY A 15 22.59 8.52 2.53
C GLY A 15 22.74 8.51 1.02
N SER A 16 22.34 7.41 0.40
CA SER A 16 22.28 7.29 -1.05
C SER A 16 21.06 8.04 -1.63
N TYR A 17 21.05 8.26 -2.94
CA TYR A 17 19.90 8.87 -3.62
C TYR A 17 18.62 8.03 -3.46
N ILE A 18 18.72 6.70 -3.39
CA ILE A 18 17.53 5.86 -3.21
C ILE A 18 17.00 5.94 -1.77
N ASP A 19 17.86 6.16 -0.77
CA ASP A 19 17.42 6.41 0.61
C ASP A 19 16.60 7.70 0.69
N ALA A 20 17.06 8.76 0.03
CA ALA A 20 16.32 10.02 -0.09
C ALA A 20 14.93 9.82 -0.71
N ILE A 21 14.83 9.07 -1.81
CA ILE A 21 13.56 8.83 -2.51
C ILE A 21 12.62 7.97 -1.64
N ASN A 22 13.15 6.93 -0.97
CA ASN A 22 12.38 6.09 -0.07
C ASN A 22 11.84 6.87 1.14
N ASP A 23 12.65 7.76 1.72
CA ASP A 23 12.24 8.61 2.85
C ASP A 23 11.13 9.60 2.44
N ILE A 24 11.26 10.22 1.26
CA ILE A 24 10.21 11.07 0.69
C ILE A 24 8.92 10.29 0.47
N ALA A 25 8.99 9.08 -0.09
CA ALA A 25 7.81 8.24 -0.28
C ALA A 25 7.17 7.86 1.07
N ALA A 26 7.99 7.46 2.05
CA ALA A 26 7.54 7.05 3.37
C ALA A 26 6.87 8.21 4.15
N ALA A 27 7.29 9.46 3.94
CA ALA A 27 6.68 10.64 4.55
C ALA A 27 5.15 10.69 4.34
N ALA A 28 4.69 10.36 3.13
CA ALA A 28 3.28 10.34 2.76
C ALA A 28 2.62 8.95 2.94
N GLY A 29 3.31 7.97 3.53
CA GLY A 29 2.81 6.60 3.63
C GLY A 29 2.81 5.84 2.29
N GLY A 30 3.73 6.20 1.39
CA GLY A 30 3.92 5.57 0.09
C GLY A 30 5.09 4.59 0.05
N TYR A 31 5.41 4.16 -1.18
CA TYR A 31 6.55 3.33 -1.53
C TYR A 31 7.06 3.69 -2.93
N VAL A 32 8.28 3.24 -3.24
CA VAL A 32 8.92 3.43 -4.54
C VAL A 32 8.77 2.15 -5.35
N GLN A 33 8.29 2.26 -6.59
CA GLN A 33 8.21 1.16 -7.56
C GLN A 33 9.01 1.52 -8.82
N PRO A 34 10.03 0.74 -9.20
CA PRO A 34 10.72 0.95 -10.46
C PRO A 34 9.84 0.54 -11.65
N HIS A 35 10.07 1.18 -12.80
CA HIS A 35 9.54 0.69 -14.06
C HIS A 35 10.30 -0.57 -14.52
N ASN A 36 9.62 -1.49 -15.21
CA ASN A 36 10.22 -2.77 -15.61
C ASN A 36 11.36 -2.62 -16.63
N THR A 37 11.33 -1.57 -17.46
CA THR A 37 12.27 -1.34 -18.57
C THR A 37 12.85 0.07 -18.58
N ASP A 38 11.98 1.07 -18.50
CA ASP A 38 12.35 2.48 -18.59
C ASP A 38 13.09 2.98 -17.34
N GLN A 39 13.93 4.00 -17.50
CA GLN A 39 14.62 4.68 -16.39
C GLN A 39 13.65 5.60 -15.64
N MET A 40 12.64 5.01 -15.01
CA MET A 40 11.56 5.70 -14.31
C MET A 40 11.32 5.06 -12.94
N LEU A 41 11.14 5.89 -11.92
CA LEU A 41 10.65 5.50 -10.60
C LEU A 41 9.25 6.08 -10.40
N ARG A 42 8.35 5.28 -9.84
CA ARG A 42 6.99 5.68 -9.46
C ARG A 42 6.91 5.77 -7.95
N ILE A 43 6.31 6.85 -7.46
CA ILE A 43 6.01 7.03 -6.04
C ILE A 43 4.51 6.81 -5.86
N LEU A 44 4.16 5.73 -5.17
CA LEU A 44 2.79 5.24 -5.07
C LEU A 44 2.36 5.16 -3.60
N PRO A 45 1.09 5.47 -3.26
CA PRO A 45 0.59 5.28 -1.91
C PRO A 45 0.53 3.80 -1.57
N LYS A 46 0.83 3.40 -0.32
CA LYS A 46 0.61 2.01 0.13
C LYS A 46 -0.86 1.62 0.03
N TYR A 47 -1.75 2.57 0.32
CA TYR A 47 -3.19 2.39 0.23
C TYR A 47 -3.77 3.46 -0.70
N PRO A 48 -3.82 3.22 -2.02
CA PRO A 48 -4.44 4.14 -2.98
C PRO A 48 -5.93 4.37 -2.67
N THR A 49 -6.60 3.34 -2.17
CA THR A 49 -7.95 3.39 -1.59
C THR A 49 -7.89 2.82 -0.20
N ALA A 50 -8.58 3.43 0.76
CA ALA A 50 -8.65 2.91 2.12
C ALA A 50 -9.38 1.55 2.18
N PRO A 51 -8.97 0.60 3.03
CA PRO A 51 -9.53 -0.75 3.05
C PRO A 51 -11.04 -0.84 3.25
N TRP A 52 -11.60 0.08 4.04
CA TRP A 52 -13.05 0.17 4.25
C TRP A 52 -13.85 0.69 3.04
N HIS A 53 -13.19 0.99 1.93
CA HIS A 53 -13.79 1.31 0.64
C HIS A 53 -13.42 0.29 -0.45
N TRP A 54 -12.73 -0.80 -0.12
CA TRP A 54 -12.31 -1.80 -1.12
C TRP A 54 -13.50 -2.55 -1.75
N GLY A 55 -14.64 -2.61 -1.07
CA GLY A 55 -15.87 -3.18 -1.63
C GLY A 55 -16.37 -2.46 -2.90
N ASP A 56 -16.01 -1.18 -3.06
CA ASP A 56 -16.41 -0.34 -4.20
C ASP A 56 -15.31 -0.22 -5.27
N VAL A 57 -14.14 -0.83 -5.04
CA VAL A 57 -13.01 -0.73 -5.96
C VAL A 57 -13.26 -1.59 -7.20
N VAL A 58 -13.05 -1.01 -8.37
CA VAL A 58 -12.94 -1.76 -9.63
C VAL A 58 -11.55 -2.40 -9.64
N PRO A 59 -11.43 -3.74 -9.67
CA PRO A 59 -10.13 -4.40 -9.67
C PRO A 59 -9.39 -4.12 -10.99
N ASP A 60 -8.08 -3.98 -10.92
CA ASP A 60 -7.23 -3.92 -12.11
C ASP A 60 -7.26 -5.26 -12.87
N PHE A 61 -7.36 -6.37 -12.14
CA PHE A 61 -7.50 -7.71 -12.70
C PHE A 61 -8.57 -8.55 -12.01
N GLU A 62 -9.41 -9.18 -12.82
CA GLU A 62 -10.26 -10.27 -12.37
C GLU A 62 -9.60 -11.61 -12.71
N ILE A 63 -9.40 -12.45 -11.69
CA ILE A 63 -8.64 -13.70 -11.78
C ILE A 63 -9.60 -14.87 -11.53
N PRO A 64 -9.97 -15.63 -12.57
CA PRO A 64 -10.78 -16.84 -12.40
C PRO A 64 -10.01 -17.95 -11.67
N SER A 65 -10.72 -18.80 -10.92
CA SER A 65 -10.13 -20.01 -10.30
C SER A 65 -9.54 -21.02 -11.28
N ALA A 66 -9.88 -20.93 -12.57
CA ALA A 66 -9.30 -21.80 -13.59
C ALA A 66 -7.83 -21.47 -13.92
N VAL A 67 -7.34 -20.27 -13.56
CA VAL A 67 -5.99 -19.80 -13.92
C VAL A 67 -5.09 -19.52 -12.72
N ALA A 68 -5.62 -19.60 -11.50
CA ALA A 68 -4.88 -19.36 -10.27
C ALA A 68 -5.26 -20.34 -9.17
N GLU A 69 -4.28 -20.66 -8.33
CA GLU A 69 -4.42 -21.52 -7.17
C GLU A 69 -4.06 -20.73 -5.90
N VAL A 70 -4.80 -20.95 -4.82
CA VAL A 70 -4.45 -20.40 -3.49
C VAL A 70 -3.40 -21.32 -2.86
N GLU A 71 -2.18 -20.82 -2.68
CA GLU A 71 -1.08 -21.57 -2.03
C GLU A 71 -1.14 -21.48 -0.50
N GLY A 72 -1.73 -20.43 0.05
CA GLY A 72 -1.89 -20.26 1.48
C GLY A 72 -2.59 -18.96 1.86
N THR A 73 -3.03 -18.91 3.11
CA THR A 73 -3.62 -17.71 3.72
C THR A 73 -3.02 -17.51 5.10
N GLU A 74 -2.42 -16.34 5.33
CA GLU A 74 -1.97 -15.89 6.65
C GLU A 74 -2.95 -14.85 7.19
N PHE A 75 -3.40 -15.03 8.43
CA PHE A 75 -4.28 -14.06 9.10
C PHE A 75 -3.47 -13.19 10.05
N LEU A 76 -3.65 -11.87 9.97
CA LEU A 76 -3.03 -10.90 10.85
C LEU A 76 -4.12 -10.16 11.62
N ASP A 77 -3.97 -10.10 12.94
CA ASP A 77 -4.85 -9.33 13.81
C ASP A 77 -4.09 -8.15 14.38
N LYS A 78 -4.36 -6.94 13.86
CA LYS A 78 -3.77 -5.69 14.32
C LYS A 78 -4.80 -4.92 15.15
N PRO A 79 -4.38 -4.08 16.11
CA PRO A 79 -5.31 -3.19 16.80
C PRO A 79 -6.11 -2.35 15.80
N GLU A 80 -7.43 -2.24 16.01
CA GLU A 80 -8.37 -1.52 15.14
C GLU A 80 -8.32 -0.01 15.36
N TYR A 81 -7.14 0.59 15.24
CA TYR A 81 -6.99 2.03 15.45
C TYR A 81 -7.90 2.83 14.50
N ASN A 82 -8.58 3.83 15.06
CA ASN A 82 -9.50 4.70 14.33
C ASN A 82 -9.09 6.17 14.41
N ARG A 83 -7.99 6.48 15.11
CA ARG A 83 -7.35 7.81 15.17
C ARG A 83 -5.83 7.69 15.24
N VAL A 84 -5.13 8.60 14.60
CA VAL A 84 -3.66 8.73 14.68
C VAL A 84 -3.28 10.21 14.75
N PHE A 85 -2.27 10.55 15.55
CA PHE A 85 -1.66 11.87 15.53
C PHE A 85 -0.46 11.86 14.59
N VAL A 86 -0.48 12.74 13.60
CA VAL A 86 0.52 12.84 12.55
C VAL A 86 1.05 14.26 12.53
N GLY A 87 2.35 14.45 12.34
CA GLY A 87 2.86 15.80 12.08
C GLY A 87 4.34 15.96 11.80
N GLY A 88 4.72 17.19 11.49
CA GLY A 88 6.10 17.61 11.29
C GLY A 88 6.95 17.51 12.56
N MET A 89 8.26 17.28 12.42
CA MET A 89 9.18 17.23 13.56
C MET A 89 9.63 18.62 14.05
N SER A 90 10.02 19.50 13.13
CA SER A 90 10.58 20.83 13.43
C SER A 90 9.71 21.99 12.92
N ALA A 91 8.95 21.74 11.85
CA ALA A 91 8.01 22.66 11.23
C ALA A 91 6.93 21.86 10.51
N GLY A 92 5.83 22.49 10.13
CA GLY A 92 4.74 21.88 9.38
C GLY A 92 3.44 21.80 10.18
N VAL A 93 2.59 20.86 9.78
CA VAL A 93 1.30 20.64 10.42
C VAL A 93 1.41 19.51 11.45
N PHE A 94 0.61 19.59 12.51
CA PHE A 94 0.45 18.52 13.47
C PHE A 94 -1.01 18.44 13.88
N GLY A 95 -1.54 17.22 13.96
CA GLY A 95 -2.90 17.03 14.42
C GLY A 95 -3.43 15.62 14.22
N PRO A 96 -4.67 15.39 14.68
CA PRO A 96 -5.31 14.10 14.55
C PRO A 96 -5.83 13.89 13.12
N ILE A 97 -5.71 12.65 12.65
CA ILE A 97 -6.49 12.08 11.56
C ILE A 97 -7.39 11.02 12.17
N THR A 98 -8.69 11.10 11.90
CA THR A 98 -9.70 10.17 12.44
C THR A 98 -10.44 9.52 11.28
N ARG A 99 -10.65 8.21 11.34
CA ARG A 99 -11.47 7.49 10.36
C ARG A 99 -12.89 8.03 10.41
N ALA A 100 -13.40 8.51 9.28
CA ALA A 100 -14.76 9.01 9.17
C ALA A 100 -15.78 7.96 9.64
N GLY A 101 -16.81 8.41 10.37
CA GLY A 101 -17.85 7.52 10.91
C GLY A 101 -17.46 6.73 12.16
N THR A 102 -16.31 7.01 12.79
CA THR A 102 -15.87 6.37 14.04
C THR A 102 -15.79 7.35 15.21
N ALA A 103 -15.72 6.83 16.44
CA ALA A 103 -15.58 7.65 17.64
C ALA A 103 -14.19 8.29 17.80
N GLY A 104 -13.15 7.72 17.16
CA GLY A 104 -11.77 8.22 17.26
C GLY A 104 -11.12 7.98 18.63
N ASP A 105 -11.56 6.94 19.33
CA ASP A 105 -11.16 6.54 20.69
C ASP A 105 -10.03 5.50 20.73
N LEU A 106 -9.76 4.82 19.62
CA LEU A 106 -8.68 3.85 19.48
C LEU A 106 -7.49 4.52 18.77
N ILE A 107 -6.53 5.01 19.57
CA ILE A 107 -5.45 5.87 19.10
C ILE A 107 -4.21 5.02 18.74
N ALA A 108 -3.78 5.10 17.49
CA ALA A 108 -2.51 4.53 17.01
C ALA A 108 -1.30 5.28 17.58
N PRO A 109 -0.11 4.65 17.60
CA PRO A 109 1.12 5.35 17.91
C PRO A 109 1.29 6.63 17.07
N GLN A 110 1.75 7.70 17.71
CA GLN A 110 2.00 8.97 17.02
C GLN A 110 3.08 8.80 15.96
N VAL A 111 2.86 9.44 14.82
CA VAL A 111 3.82 9.46 13.70
C VAL A 111 4.31 10.87 13.47
N THR A 112 5.63 11.03 13.40
CA THR A 112 6.23 12.31 13.02
C THR A 112 7.25 12.12 11.91
N HIS A 113 7.35 13.10 11.02
CA HIS A 113 8.29 13.10 9.90
C HIS A 113 8.62 14.53 9.48
N PRO A 114 9.88 14.90 9.21
CA PRO A 114 10.23 16.28 8.84
C PRO A 114 9.50 16.80 7.60
N LEU A 115 9.18 15.89 6.67
CA LEU A 115 8.45 16.20 5.44
C LEU A 115 6.91 16.32 5.61
N ILE A 116 6.35 16.17 6.81
CA ILE A 116 4.92 16.48 7.04
C ILE A 116 4.74 18.00 7.20
N THR A 117 4.90 18.71 6.08
CA THR A 117 4.96 20.18 6.03
C THR A 117 3.63 20.82 5.65
N ASP A 118 2.70 20.05 5.09
CA ASP A 118 1.38 20.51 4.63
C ASP A 118 0.25 19.53 4.99
N SER A 119 -0.99 20.02 4.93
CA SER A 119 -2.21 19.24 5.11
C SER A 119 -2.34 18.03 4.16
N SER A 120 -1.84 18.09 2.92
CA SER A 120 -1.99 16.99 1.96
C SER A 120 -1.18 15.76 2.38
N VAL A 121 0.11 15.92 2.68
CA VAL A 121 0.97 14.84 3.21
C VAL A 121 0.51 14.36 4.59
N HIS A 122 -0.02 15.25 5.43
CA HIS A 122 -0.61 14.89 6.72
C HIS A 122 -1.80 13.94 6.59
N ARG A 123 -2.72 14.23 5.66
CA ARG A 123 -3.86 13.34 5.36
C ARG A 123 -3.39 12.02 4.74
N GLN A 124 -2.50 12.07 3.76
CA GLN A 124 -1.99 10.86 3.08
C GLN A 124 -1.30 9.92 4.07
N ARG A 125 -0.44 10.46 4.94
CA ARG A 125 0.23 9.66 5.97
C ARG A 125 -0.75 9.10 6.98
N GLY A 126 -1.69 9.90 7.49
CA GLY A 126 -2.70 9.42 8.43
C GLY A 126 -3.61 8.33 7.85
N LEU A 127 -3.98 8.44 6.57
CA LEU A 127 -4.72 7.39 5.87
C LEU A 127 -3.92 6.09 5.82
N ALA A 128 -2.63 6.15 5.46
CA ALA A 128 -1.79 4.96 5.39
C ALA A 128 -1.65 4.25 6.74
N GLU A 129 -1.51 4.99 7.84
CA GLU A 129 -1.43 4.42 9.19
C GLU A 129 -2.74 3.79 9.63
N LEU A 130 -3.90 4.43 9.37
CA LEU A 130 -5.20 3.88 9.74
C LEU A 130 -5.65 2.75 8.81
N ALA A 131 -5.16 2.72 7.58
CA ALA A 131 -5.43 1.64 6.65
C ALA A 131 -4.70 0.35 7.03
N ASP A 132 -3.53 0.42 7.68
CA ASP A 132 -2.80 -0.77 8.11
C ASP A 132 -3.19 -1.27 9.52
N THR A 133 -4.49 -1.38 9.76
CA THR A 133 -5.06 -1.73 11.07
C THR A 133 -6.10 -2.84 10.94
N GLY A 134 -6.55 -3.34 12.08
CA GLY A 134 -7.60 -4.35 12.15
C GLY A 134 -7.23 -5.70 11.57
N ARG A 135 -8.26 -6.50 11.30
CA ARG A 135 -8.12 -7.87 10.79
C ARG A 135 -7.80 -7.85 9.31
N GLN A 136 -6.69 -8.48 8.96
CA GLN A 136 -6.19 -8.59 7.60
C GLN A 136 -5.92 -10.06 7.28
N ALA A 137 -5.96 -10.42 6.00
CA ALA A 137 -5.38 -11.68 5.53
C ALA A 137 -4.46 -11.46 4.33
N ARG A 138 -3.35 -12.19 4.29
CA ARG A 138 -2.43 -12.31 3.16
C ARG A 138 -2.71 -13.61 2.44
N VAL A 139 -3.30 -13.51 1.25
CA VAL A 139 -3.63 -14.65 0.40
C VAL A 139 -2.56 -14.79 -0.66
N SER A 140 -1.87 -15.93 -0.68
CA SER A 140 -0.87 -16.27 -1.69
C SER A 140 -1.55 -16.91 -2.91
N LEU A 141 -1.55 -16.21 -4.04
CA LEU A 141 -2.13 -16.67 -5.30
C LEU A 141 -1.02 -17.02 -6.31
N SER A 142 -1.04 -18.23 -6.84
CA SER A 142 -0.06 -18.72 -7.80
C SER A 142 -0.70 -18.97 -9.15
N MET A 143 -0.11 -18.40 -10.19
CA MET A 143 -0.63 -18.48 -11.56
C MET A 143 0.50 -18.45 -12.59
N GLN A 144 0.16 -18.78 -13.84
CA GLN A 144 1.05 -18.49 -14.96
C GLN A 144 1.01 -17.00 -15.28
N VAL A 145 2.13 -16.47 -15.77
CA VAL A 145 2.15 -15.16 -16.41
C VAL A 145 1.47 -15.30 -17.77
N LEU A 146 0.31 -14.67 -17.94
CA LEU A 146 -0.44 -14.69 -19.19
C LEU A 146 -0.05 -13.49 -20.06
N PRO A 147 -0.08 -13.60 -21.39
CA PRO A 147 0.17 -12.46 -22.27
C PRO A 147 -0.76 -11.26 -22.01
N GLU A 148 -2.00 -11.52 -21.61
CA GLU A 148 -3.04 -10.51 -21.40
C GLU A 148 -2.85 -9.77 -20.07
N THR A 149 -2.40 -10.45 -19.01
CA THR A 149 -2.20 -9.84 -17.68
C THR A 149 -0.77 -9.35 -17.48
N GLY A 150 0.20 -9.99 -18.13
CA GLY A 150 1.61 -9.78 -17.87
C GLY A 150 1.97 -10.07 -16.41
N VAL A 151 3.04 -9.42 -15.95
CA VAL A 151 3.41 -9.43 -14.52
C VAL A 151 2.52 -8.45 -13.78
N ILE A 152 1.74 -8.97 -12.83
CA ILE A 152 0.90 -8.14 -11.96
C ILE A 152 1.80 -7.53 -10.88
N LEU A 153 1.84 -6.21 -10.77
CA LEU A 153 2.75 -5.46 -9.92
C LEU A 153 2.13 -5.14 -8.55
N PRO A 154 2.96 -4.94 -7.50
CA PRO A 154 2.49 -4.43 -6.22
C PRO A 154 1.73 -3.10 -6.36
N GLY A 155 0.67 -2.95 -5.58
CA GLY A 155 -0.23 -1.80 -5.61
C GLY A 155 -1.43 -1.93 -6.53
N GLN A 156 -1.49 -2.98 -7.36
CA GLN A 156 -2.66 -3.27 -8.18
C GLN A 156 -3.72 -4.03 -7.38
N PHE A 157 -4.98 -3.70 -7.61
CA PHE A 157 -6.12 -4.42 -7.05
C PHE A 157 -6.45 -5.64 -7.89
N VAL A 158 -6.68 -6.76 -7.22
CA VAL A 158 -7.10 -8.00 -7.85
C VAL A 158 -8.37 -8.51 -7.19
N ARG A 159 -9.22 -9.13 -8.02
CA ARG A 159 -10.38 -9.90 -7.57
C ARG A 159 -10.21 -11.33 -8.04
N TYR A 160 -9.89 -12.23 -7.13
CA TYR A 160 -9.87 -13.67 -7.38
C TYR A 160 -11.28 -14.24 -7.19
N VAL A 161 -11.78 -14.90 -8.23
CA VAL A 161 -13.13 -15.50 -8.29
C VAL A 161 -12.99 -17.01 -8.21
N GLY A 162 -12.84 -17.51 -6.99
CA GLY A 162 -12.84 -18.94 -6.68
C GLY A 162 -13.97 -19.33 -5.74
N PRO A 163 -13.84 -20.46 -5.02
CA PRO A 163 -14.84 -20.90 -4.04
C PRO A 163 -15.19 -19.81 -3.03
N GLU A 164 -14.18 -19.03 -2.62
CA GLU A 164 -14.32 -17.78 -1.91
C GLU A 164 -13.78 -16.65 -2.78
N THR A 165 -14.53 -15.55 -2.86
CA THR A 165 -14.09 -14.37 -3.60
C THR A 165 -13.12 -13.58 -2.74
N VAL A 166 -11.93 -13.33 -3.28
CA VAL A 166 -10.88 -12.58 -2.60
C VAL A 166 -10.66 -11.28 -3.36
N THR A 167 -10.97 -10.14 -2.74
CA THR A 167 -10.68 -8.81 -3.30
C THR A 167 -9.68 -8.10 -2.41
N GLY A 168 -8.60 -7.60 -3.02
CA GLY A 168 -7.51 -7.03 -2.26
C GLY A 168 -6.43 -6.40 -3.12
N ILE A 169 -5.40 -5.88 -2.47
CA ILE A 169 -4.27 -5.22 -3.13
C ILE A 169 -3.05 -6.12 -3.12
N VAL A 170 -2.33 -6.19 -4.24
CA VAL A 170 -1.09 -6.95 -4.35
C VAL A 170 0.01 -6.24 -3.56
N ARG A 171 0.65 -6.97 -2.66
CA ARG A 171 1.72 -6.48 -1.76
C ARG A 171 3.09 -6.93 -2.19
N SER A 172 3.17 -8.12 -2.76
CA SER A 172 4.39 -8.61 -3.37
C SER A 172 4.05 -9.47 -4.59
N THR A 173 4.99 -9.50 -5.53
CA THR A 173 4.95 -10.38 -6.69
C THR A 173 6.31 -11.04 -6.80
N SER A 174 6.32 -12.37 -6.81
CA SER A 174 7.52 -13.17 -7.07
C SER A 174 7.36 -13.89 -8.41
N ILE A 175 8.46 -14.04 -9.14
CA ILE A 175 8.48 -14.67 -10.46
C ILE A 175 9.39 -15.89 -10.44
N ASN A 176 8.90 -17.00 -10.98
CA ASN A 176 9.67 -18.21 -11.16
C ASN A 176 9.62 -18.63 -12.64
N TRP A 177 10.78 -18.68 -13.27
CA TRP A 177 10.95 -19.20 -14.62
C TRP A 177 11.50 -20.63 -14.57
N THR A 178 10.70 -21.58 -15.04
CA THR A 178 11.13 -22.95 -15.29
C THR A 178 10.68 -23.34 -16.67
N ALA A 179 11.59 -23.31 -17.65
CA ALA A 179 11.26 -23.47 -19.06
C ALA A 179 10.36 -24.71 -19.31
N PRO A 180 9.26 -24.57 -20.09
CA PRO A 180 8.82 -23.39 -20.84
C PRO A 180 7.83 -22.48 -20.07
N LYS A 181 7.69 -22.63 -18.74
CA LYS A 181 6.64 -21.99 -17.93
C LYS A 181 7.18 -20.83 -17.10
N LEU A 182 6.55 -19.67 -17.23
CA LEU A 182 6.74 -18.51 -16.35
C LEU A 182 5.56 -18.44 -15.38
N ARG A 183 5.84 -18.51 -14.08
CA ARG A 183 4.83 -18.38 -13.02
C ARG A 183 5.07 -17.12 -12.20
N GLN A 184 3.98 -16.59 -11.67
CA GLN A 184 3.98 -15.53 -10.68
C GLN A 184 3.19 -15.96 -9.44
N THR A 185 3.74 -15.65 -8.26
CA THR A 185 3.03 -15.78 -6.99
C THR A 185 2.81 -14.38 -6.42
N LEU A 186 1.55 -14.03 -6.20
CA LEU A 186 1.08 -12.76 -5.66
C LEU A 186 0.75 -12.94 -4.18
N GLU A 187 1.23 -12.04 -3.33
CA GLU A 187 0.69 -11.89 -1.98
C GLU A 187 -0.36 -10.79 -2.00
N VAL A 188 -1.62 -11.16 -1.78
CA VAL A 188 -2.76 -10.24 -1.80
C VAL A 188 -3.19 -9.94 -0.38
N GLU A 189 -3.12 -8.67 0.03
CA GLU A 189 -3.72 -8.24 1.28
C GLU A 189 -5.20 -7.99 1.10
N THR A 190 -5.98 -8.49 2.06
CA THR A 190 -7.44 -8.42 2.11
C THR A 190 -7.84 -7.95 3.51
N HIS A 191 -9.00 -7.30 3.61
CA HIS A 191 -9.59 -6.86 4.87
C HIS A 191 -10.98 -7.48 5.01
N ALA A 192 -11.36 -7.79 6.24
CA ALA A 192 -12.64 -8.41 6.58
C ALA A 192 -13.77 -7.38 6.76
#